data_AF-A0A521EDZ8-F1
#
_entry.id   AF-A0A521EDZ8-F1
#
_cell.length_a   1.000
_cell.length_b   1.000
_cell.length_c   1.000
_cell.angle_alpha   90.00
_cell.angle_beta   90.00
_cell.angle_gamma   90.00
#
_symmetry.space_group_name_H-M   'P 1'
#
loop_
_entity.id
_entity.type
_entity.pdbx_description
1 polymer ?
#
loop_
_entity_poly.entity_id
_entity_poly.type
_entity_poly.pdbx_seq_one_letter_code
_entity_poly.pdbx_strand_id
1 'polypeptide(L)'
;MEEIEQDILQENIQYLLDEYYDGNVSEMQRQTGANRSVISELKNGTKSEVNSSTLRHFAEAGININWLLTGEGAHFVIGNEEELKTELKQKQLLENRMVEIKGLVSEIDQQLEEHPELKLDPDVMSALLDLLKRAL
;
A
#
# COMPACT_ATOMS: atom_id res chain seq x y z
N MET A 1 33.46 24.68 11.86
CA MET A 1 32.17 24.27 11.28
C MET A 1 32.16 22.78 11.52
N GLU A 2 31.58 22.35 12.64
CA GLU A 2 31.48 20.92 12.96
C GLU A 2 30.43 20.36 12.00
N GLU A 3 30.87 19.53 11.07
CA GLU A 3 29.96 18.62 10.39
C GLU A 3 29.36 17.75 11.48
N ILE A 4 28.09 17.99 11.80
CA ILE A 4 27.32 17.14 12.70
C ILE A 4 27.27 15.80 11.97
N GLU A 5 27.99 14.79 12.46
CA GLU A 5 27.74 13.39 12.08
C GLU A 5 26.25 13.14 12.34
N GLN A 6 25.44 13.20 11.28
CA GLN A 6 24.04 12.86 11.38
C GLN A 6 23.95 11.37 11.69
N ASP A 7 23.14 11.04 12.67
CA ASP A 7 22.92 9.67 13.09
C ASP A 7 22.26 8.90 11.94
N ILE A 8 22.90 7.82 11.47
CA ILE A 8 22.40 6.95 10.39
C ILE A 8 20.95 6.51 10.68
N LEU A 9 20.62 6.25 11.94
CA LEU A 9 19.27 5.88 12.33
C LEU A 9 18.27 7.03 12.08
N GLN A 10 18.65 8.27 12.38
CA GLN A 10 17.81 9.43 12.11
C GLN A 10 17.59 9.60 10.61
N GLU A 11 18.66 9.52 9.82
CA GLU A 11 18.61 9.64 8.36
C GLU A 11 17.69 8.58 7.74
N ASN A 12 17.85 7.32 8.16
CA ASN A 12 17.05 6.22 7.65
C ASN A 12 15.57 6.33 8.07
N ILE A 13 15.27 6.83 9.28
CA ILE A 13 13.89 7.11 9.70
C ILE A 13 13.29 8.23 8.86
N GLN A 14 14.06 9.30 8.59
CA GLN A 14 13.61 10.40 7.74
C GLN A 14 13.35 9.92 6.30
N TYR A 15 14.26 9.11 5.74
CA TYR A 15 14.08 8.48 4.43
C TYR A 15 12.82 7.62 4.36
N LEU A 16 12.58 6.78 5.37
CA LEU A 16 11.36 5.96 5.42
C LEU A 16 10.10 6.84 5.40
N LEU A 17 10.09 7.90 6.19
CA LEU A 17 8.96 8.83 6.26
C LEU A 17 8.69 9.49 4.91
N ASP A 18 9.72 10.01 4.25
CA ASP A 18 9.56 10.79 3.02
C ASP A 18 9.17 9.90 1.83
N GLU A 19 9.77 8.72 1.71
CA GLU A 19 9.58 7.85 0.53
C GLU A 19 8.38 6.91 0.66
N TYR A 20 7.99 6.50 1.87
CA TYR A 20 6.97 5.46 2.07
C TYR A 20 5.76 5.90 2.90
N TYR A 21 5.83 7.05 3.59
CA TYR A 21 4.77 7.48 4.51
C TYR A 21 4.35 8.96 4.33
N ASP A 22 4.68 9.60 3.19
CA ASP A 22 4.33 11.00 2.88
C ASP A 22 4.76 12.01 3.97
N GLY A 23 5.88 11.75 4.64
CA GLY A 23 6.36 12.54 5.78
C GLY A 23 5.51 12.42 7.05
N ASN A 24 4.53 11.51 7.08
CA ASN A 24 3.53 11.42 8.15
C ASN A 24 3.87 10.36 9.20
N VAL A 25 4.31 10.82 10.37
CA VAL A 25 4.62 9.97 11.54
C VAL A 25 3.42 9.13 12.00
N SER A 26 2.20 9.63 11.84
CA SER A 26 0.97 8.90 12.23
C SER A 26 0.68 7.75 11.26
N GLU A 27 1.02 7.91 9.99
CA GLU A 27 0.91 6.87 8.97
C GLU A 27 1.89 5.74 9.27
N MET A 28 3.16 6.10 9.50
CA MET A 28 4.20 5.13 9.88
C MET A 28 3.82 4.37 11.16
N GLN A 29 3.29 5.04 12.18
CA GLN A 29 2.82 4.38 13.40
C GLN A 29 1.67 3.41 13.12
N ARG A 30 0.74 3.74 12.21
CA ARG A 30 -0.37 2.86 11.87
C ARG A 30 0.10 1.60 11.16
N GLN A 31 1.04 1.72 10.22
CA GLN A 31 1.54 0.59 9.43
C GLN A 31 2.56 -0.26 10.19
N THR A 32 3.43 0.36 10.99
CA THR A 32 4.49 -0.36 11.70
C THR A 32 4.09 -0.81 13.12
N GLY A 33 3.10 -0.18 13.74
CA GLY A 33 2.76 -0.40 15.14
C GLY A 33 3.74 0.22 16.15
N ALA A 34 4.83 0.83 15.70
CA ALA A 34 5.79 1.51 16.55
C ALA A 34 5.21 2.79 17.18
N ASN A 35 5.61 3.10 18.42
CA ASN A 35 5.08 4.24 19.14
C ASN A 35 5.37 5.58 18.43
N ARG A 36 4.32 6.37 18.19
CA ARG A 36 4.38 7.66 17.47
C ARG A 36 5.40 8.63 18.07
N SER A 37 5.47 8.73 19.40
CA SER A 37 6.42 9.62 20.08
C SER A 37 7.85 9.17 19.82
N VAL A 38 8.11 7.86 19.86
CA VAL A 38 9.44 7.31 19.58
C VAL A 38 9.87 7.58 18.15
N ILE A 39 8.98 7.39 17.17
CA ILE A 39 9.27 7.72 15.75
C ILE A 39 9.61 9.21 15.62
N SER A 40 8.85 10.09 16.28
CA SER A 40 9.13 11.52 16.26
C SER A 40 10.46 11.89 16.93
N GLU A 41 10.82 11.21 18.01
CA GLU A 41 12.09 11.44 18.72
C GLU A 41 13.29 11.02 17.86
N LEU A 42 13.18 9.88 17.16
CA LEU A 42 14.19 9.37 16.23
C LEU A 42 14.33 10.30 15.02
N LYS A 43 13.21 10.68 14.40
CA LYS A 43 13.17 11.65 13.27
C LYS A 43 13.88 12.96 13.60
N ASN A 44 13.66 13.48 14.81
CA ASN A 44 14.22 14.76 15.23
C ASN A 44 15.66 14.64 15.77
N GLY A 45 16.24 13.44 15.85
CA GLY A 45 17.57 13.21 16.41
C GLY A 45 17.66 13.44 17.92
N THR A 46 16.52 13.64 18.60
CA THR A 46 16.46 13.77 20.07
C THR A 46 16.71 12.45 20.79
N LYS A 47 16.68 11.34 20.04
CA LYS A 47 16.96 9.99 20.50
C LYS A 47 17.85 9.30 19.47
N SER A 48 18.99 8.82 19.92
CA SER A 48 19.98 8.09 19.11
C SER A 48 19.88 6.57 19.25
N GLU A 49 19.14 6.08 20.24
CA GLU A 49 18.98 4.64 20.49
C GLU A 49 17.52 4.21 20.39
N VAL A 50 17.28 3.14 19.63
CA VAL A 50 15.97 2.51 19.49
C VAL A 50 15.88 1.25 20.33
N ASN A 51 14.82 1.13 21.12
CA ASN A 51 14.64 -0.04 21.98
C ASN A 51 14.21 -1.29 21.18
N SER A 52 14.43 -2.47 21.76
CA SER A 52 14.14 -3.75 21.11
C SER A 52 12.66 -3.94 20.74
N SER A 53 11.73 -3.30 21.46
CA SER A 53 10.30 -3.35 21.13
C SER A 53 9.99 -2.60 19.84
N THR A 54 10.58 -1.42 19.66
CA THR A 54 10.40 -0.59 18.47
C THR A 54 11.06 -1.25 17.25
N LEU A 55 12.27 -1.80 17.43
CA LEU A 55 12.94 -2.60 16.40
C LEU A 55 12.11 -3.81 15.96
N ARG A 56 11.45 -4.49 16.91
CA ARG A 56 10.56 -5.61 16.58
C ARG A 56 9.40 -5.16 15.71
N HIS A 57 8.73 -4.08 16.06
CA HIS A 57 7.63 -3.52 15.26
C HIS A 57 8.07 -3.13 13.84
N PHE A 58 9.24 -2.53 13.69
CA PHE A 58 9.81 -2.27 12.37
C PHE A 58 10.09 -3.56 11.59
N ALA A 59 10.66 -4.58 12.23
CA ALA A 59 10.93 -5.87 11.60
C ALA A 59 9.63 -6.59 11.19
N GLU A 60 8.59 -6.56 12.03
CA GLU A 60 7.26 -7.11 11.74
C GLU A 60 6.58 -6.40 10.57
N ALA A 61 6.86 -5.09 10.40
CA ALA A 61 6.43 -4.32 9.24
C ALA A 61 7.28 -4.57 7.98
N GLY A 62 8.22 -5.51 8.04
CA GLY A 62 9.11 -5.86 6.94
C GLY A 62 10.29 -4.91 6.76
N ILE A 63 10.55 -3.96 7.66
CA ILE A 63 11.72 -3.08 7.57
C ILE A 63 12.97 -3.89 7.93
N ASN A 64 14.00 -3.80 7.10
CA ASN A 64 15.28 -4.44 7.36
C ASN A 64 16.04 -3.68 8.46
N ILE A 65 16.18 -4.32 9.62
CA ILE A 65 16.83 -3.71 10.79
C ILE A 65 18.33 -3.47 10.56
N ASN A 66 19.00 -4.30 9.75
CA ASN A 66 20.40 -4.05 9.40
C ASN A 66 20.51 -2.73 8.64
N TRP A 67 19.72 -2.58 7.58
CA TRP A 67 19.69 -1.34 6.82
C TRP A 67 19.29 -0.15 7.70
N LEU A 68 18.27 -0.28 8.55
CA LEU A 68 17.82 0.80 9.42
C LEU A 68 18.93 1.34 10.34
N LEU A 69 19.80 0.47 10.85
CA LEU A 69 20.84 0.83 11.81
C LEU A 69 22.19 1.18 11.17
N THR A 70 22.51 0.63 10.00
CA THR A 70 23.83 0.78 9.36
C THR A 70 23.80 1.41 7.98
N GLY A 71 22.62 1.55 7.37
CA GLY A 71 22.45 1.95 5.98
C GLY A 71 22.77 0.84 4.97
N GLU A 72 23.15 -0.36 5.42
CA GLU A 72 23.58 -1.44 4.53
C GLU A 72 22.47 -2.45 4.20
N GLY A 73 22.29 -2.73 2.91
CA GLY A 73 21.35 -3.73 2.40
C GLY A 73 20.05 -3.13 1.86
N ALA A 74 19.06 -3.97 1.62
CA ALA A 74 17.74 -3.54 1.14
C ALA A 74 16.92 -2.91 2.28
N HIS A 75 16.07 -1.92 1.96
CA HIS A 75 15.25 -1.19 2.96
C HIS A 75 14.21 -2.09 3.63
N PHE A 76 13.65 -3.03 2.87
CA PHE A 76 12.66 -3.99 3.33
C PHE A 76 13.18 -5.42 3.18
N VAL A 77 12.86 -6.25 4.15
CA VAL A 77 12.92 -7.70 4.03
C VAL A 77 11.63 -8.12 3.35
N ILE A 78 11.73 -8.74 2.18
CA ILE A 78 10.56 -9.31 1.51
C ILE A 78 9.95 -10.35 2.46
N GLY A 79 8.71 -10.08 2.89
CA GLY A 79 7.91 -11.00 3.68
C GLY A 79 7.87 -12.36 2.98
N ASN A 80 7.90 -13.42 3.79
CA ASN A 80 8.00 -14.83 3.43
C ASN A 80 7.54 -15.17 1.99
N GLU A 81 8.33 -15.93 1.23
CA GLU A 81 8.07 -16.31 -0.18
C GLU A 81 6.63 -16.78 -0.45
N GLU A 82 6.00 -17.38 0.57
CA GLU A 82 4.60 -17.82 0.53
C GLU A 82 3.56 -16.69 0.50
N GLU A 83 3.79 -15.55 1.15
CA GLU A 83 2.92 -14.38 1.06
C GLU A 83 2.98 -13.79 -0.34
N LEU A 84 4.19 -13.65 -0.89
CA LEU A 84 4.41 -13.18 -2.26
C LEU A 84 3.73 -14.09 -3.30
N LYS A 85 3.86 -15.42 -3.14
CA LYS A 85 3.16 -16.40 -4.00
C LYS A 85 1.65 -16.28 -3.87
N THR A 86 1.14 -15.99 -2.68
CA THR A 86 -0.29 -15.86 -2.43
C THR A 86 -0.84 -14.60 -3.09
N GLU A 87 -0.18 -13.46 -2.93
CA GLU A 87 -0.56 -12.20 -3.60
C GLU A 87 -0.48 -12.33 -5.13
N LEU A 88 0.58 -12.95 -5.65
CA LEU A 88 0.75 -13.17 -7.08
C LEU A 88 -0.37 -14.05 -7.66
N LYS A 89 -0.75 -15.13 -6.95
CA LYS A 89 -1.89 -15.99 -7.33
C LYS A 89 -3.20 -15.22 -7.32
N GLN A 90 -3.44 -14.39 -6.31
CA GLN A 90 -4.66 -13.58 -6.23
C GLN A 90 -4.72 -12.57 -7.38
N LYS A 91 -3.61 -11.89 -7.69
CA LYS A 91 -3.52 -10.97 -8.81
C LYS A 91 -3.79 -11.67 -10.15
N GLN A 92 -3.17 -12.83 -10.38
CA GLN A 92 -3.41 -13.61 -11.60
C GLN A 92 -4.88 -14.04 -11.73
N LEU A 93 -5.51 -14.43 -10.62
CA LEU A 93 -6.93 -14.77 -10.60
C LEU A 93 -7.81 -13.57 -10.96
N LEU A 94 -7.49 -12.38 -10.43
CA LEU A 94 -8.21 -11.14 -10.77
C LEU A 94 -8.06 -10.78 -12.24
N GLU A 95 -6.86 -10.90 -12.81
CA GLU A 95 -6.60 -10.66 -14.23
C GLU A 95 -7.41 -11.61 -15.12
N ASN A 96 -7.43 -12.90 -14.80
CA ASN A 96 -8.20 -13.89 -15.55
C ASN A 96 -9.70 -13.57 -15.50
N ARG A 97 -10.24 -13.26 -14.31
CA ARG A 97 -11.65 -12.85 -14.16
C ARG A 97 -11.98 -11.58 -14.94
N MET A 98 -11.06 -10.63 -15.01
CA MET A 98 -11.25 -9.41 -15.78
C MET A 98 -11.27 -9.67 -17.29
N VAL A 99 -10.47 -10.64 -17.78
CA VAL A 99 -10.52 -11.09 -19.17
C VAL A 99 -11.88 -11.75 -19.47
N GLU A 100 -12.37 -12.62 -18.59
CA GLU A 100 -13.70 -13.24 -18.74
C GLU A 100 -14.83 -12.19 -18.78
N ILE A 101 -14.81 -11.23 -17.84
CA ILE A 101 -15.79 -10.14 -17.82
C ILE A 101 -15.75 -9.33 -19.12
N LYS A 102 -14.57 -9.03 -19.65
CA LYS A 102 -14.44 -8.32 -20.94
C LYS A 102 -15.03 -9.14 -22.10
N GLY A 103 -14.84 -10.46 -22.09
CA GLY A 103 -15.46 -11.36 -23.06
C GLY A 103 -16.98 -11.29 -23.00
N LEU A 104 -17.56 -11.45 -21.80
CA LEU A 104 -19.01 -11.38 -21.59
C LEU A 104 -19.61 -10.03 -21.99
N VAL A 105 -18.92 -8.92 -21.68
CA VAL A 105 -19.36 -7.58 -22.10
C VAL A 105 -19.39 -7.48 -23.62
N SER A 106 -18.36 -7.99 -24.31
CA SER A 106 -18.33 -8.00 -25.77
C SER A 106 -19.45 -8.85 -26.39
N GLU A 107 -19.80 -9.98 -25.77
CA GLU A 107 -20.93 -10.82 -26.22
C GLU A 107 -22.28 -10.11 -26.03
N ILE A 108 -22.45 -9.39 -24.90
CA ILE A 108 -23.65 -8.58 -24.64
C ILE A 108 -23.77 -7.46 -25.68
N ASP A 109 -22.66 -6.75 -25.96
CA ASP A 109 -22.66 -5.67 -26.95
C ASP A 109 -23.05 -6.19 -28.34
N GLN A 110 -22.52 -7.34 -28.76
CA GLN A 110 -22.92 -7.98 -30.01
C GLN A 110 -24.41 -8.34 -30.03
N GLN A 111 -24.92 -8.93 -28.95
CA GLN A 111 -26.35 -9.28 -28.86
C GLN A 111 -27.25 -8.03 -28.92
N LEU A 112 -26.83 -6.91 -28.33
CA LEU A 112 -27.56 -5.65 -28.39
C LEU A 112 -27.50 -4.98 -29.77
N GLU A 113 -26.45 -5.24 -30.56
CA GLU A 113 -26.39 -4.84 -31.97
C GLU A 113 -27.33 -5.69 -32.84
N GLU A 114 -27.39 -7.00 -32.60
CA GLU A 114 -28.30 -7.93 -33.30
C GLU A 114 -29.76 -7.73 -32.90
N HIS A 115 -30.02 -7.33 -31.65
CA HIS A 115 -31.33 -7.11 -31.04
C HIS A 115 -31.44 -5.71 -30.42
N PRO A 116 -31.55 -4.65 -31.25
CA PRO A 116 -31.63 -3.27 -30.76
C PRO A 116 -32.85 -3.00 -29.88
N GLU A 117 -33.91 -3.82 -29.98
CA GLU A 117 -35.10 -3.77 -29.13
C GLU A 117 -34.83 -4.10 -27.66
N LEU A 118 -33.73 -4.80 -27.37
CA LEU A 118 -33.30 -5.13 -25.99
C LEU A 118 -32.50 -3.99 -25.36
N LYS A 119 -32.12 -2.98 -26.15
CA LYS A 119 -31.35 -1.84 -25.66
C LYS A 119 -32.24 -0.95 -24.80
N LEU A 120 -31.87 -0.78 -23.54
CA LEU A 120 -32.57 0.13 -22.64
C LEU A 120 -32.50 1.56 -23.16
N ASP A 121 -33.63 2.25 -23.05
CA ASP A 121 -33.68 3.68 -23.31
C ASP A 121 -32.70 4.42 -22.37
N PRO A 122 -31.89 5.37 -22.88
CA PRO A 122 -30.91 6.09 -22.08
C PRO A 122 -31.48 6.77 -20.83
N ASP A 123 -32.71 7.28 -20.89
CA ASP A 123 -33.36 7.96 -19.77
C ASP A 123 -33.76 6.95 -18.68
N VAL A 124 -34.20 5.75 -19.09
CA VAL A 124 -34.52 4.64 -18.18
C VAL A 124 -33.25 4.11 -17.52
N MET A 125 -32.16 3.97 -18.29
CA MET A 125 -30.86 3.56 -17.76
C MET A 125 -30.32 4.57 -16.74
N SER A 126 -30.43 5.87 -17.03
CA SER A 126 -30.03 6.93 -16.09
C SER A 126 -30.83 6.88 -14.79
N ALA A 127 -32.15 6.70 -14.86
CA ALA A 127 -33.01 6.59 -13.68
C ALA A 127 -32.68 5.36 -12.83
N LEU A 128 -32.38 4.22 -13.46
CA LEU A 128 -31.94 2.99 -12.77
C LEU A 128 -30.60 3.15 -12.05
N LEU A 129 -29.63 3.80 -12.70
CA LEU A 129 -28.32 4.06 -12.10
C LEU A 129 -28.43 4.98 -10.88
N ASP A 130 -29.29 6.00 -10.95
CA ASP A 130 -29.53 6.89 -9.82
C ASP A 130 -30.26 6.20 -8.65
N LEU A 131 -31.15 5.25 -8.93
CA LEU A 131 -31.77 4.41 -7.91
C LEU A 131 -30.76 3.48 -7.23
N LEU A 132 -29.87 2.84 -7.99
CA LEU A 132 -28.82 1.96 -7.46
C LEU A 132 -27.83 2.73 -6.57
N LYS A 133 -27.42 3.94 -6.97
CA LYS A 133 -26.55 4.80 -6.16
C LYS A 133 -27.17 5.23 -4.83
N ARG A 134 -28.50 5.26 -4.72
CA ARG A 134 -29.23 5.60 -3.49
C ARG A 134 -29.47 4.39 -2.58
N ALA A 135 -29.26 3.18 -3.07
CA ALA A 135 -29.51 1.92 -2.36
C ALA A 135 -28.25 1.33 -1.69
N LEU A 136 -27.06 1.87 -2.01
CA LEU A 136 -25.78 1.60 -1.37
C LEU A 136 -25.45 2.69 -0.35
#